data_AF-A0A3A5WFV8-F1
#
_entry.id   AF-A0A3A5WFV8-F1
#
_cell.length_a   1.000
_cell.length_b   1.000
_cell.length_c   1.000
_cell.angle_alpha   90.00
_cell.angle_beta   90.00
_cell.angle_gamma   90.00
#
_symmetry.space_group_name_H-M   'P 1'
#
loop_
_entity.id
_entity.type
_entity.pdbx_description
1 polymer ?
#
loop_
_entity_poly.entity_id
_entity_poly.type
_entity_poly.pdbx_seq_one_letter_code
_entity_poly.pdbx_strand_id
1 'polypeptide(L)'
;MAAPAPPAAASPTAPPPTQTPATATPPVAPPPKPAIEALPPSPAPEPVVEVEKEDSYSGLYAKKSGKPLKQVYGHIDRISQGEIGSLLDRYSDRFGHELDRDIIVMRKDEREDKITEVRDSPTVQLLNQEDEEEGHLDGETLVELNSQLKTVEDELRRLKPEYQAAKDEGDRALLRELRPSLESLMSERKLIKAIIAGEAELDELFANDDNEESEEDEESYVAEVAEESEDLFVDFVAIVDSLLGSNLPEDKISEFTKSDGFAIYRQVGSDPENADDEERTEFFSVVDSLLGGMPDDAVKEFVDSAEFETYRAIGEMYS
;
A
#
# COMPACT_ATOMS: atom_id res chain seq x y z
N MET A 1 -60.06 47.17 -27.69
CA MET A 1 -58.87 48.04 -27.57
C MET A 1 -58.08 47.51 -26.38
N ALA A 2 -57.14 46.58 -26.57
CA ALA A 2 -55.75 46.76 -27.02
C ALA A 2 -54.81 47.31 -25.92
N ALA A 3 -54.06 46.37 -25.30
CA ALA A 3 -52.69 46.41 -24.73
C ALA A 3 -52.30 47.51 -23.68
N PRO A 4 -51.32 47.28 -22.75
CA PRO A 4 -50.11 46.46 -22.93
C PRO A 4 -49.59 45.62 -21.72
N ALA A 5 -48.45 44.98 -22.03
CA ALA A 5 -47.65 43.92 -21.41
C ALA A 5 -47.05 44.12 -19.98
N PRO A 6 -46.61 43.02 -19.32
CA PRO A 6 -45.66 43.00 -18.19
C PRO A 6 -44.24 42.59 -18.66
N PRO A 7 -43.29 42.25 -17.78
CA PRO A 7 -42.55 43.07 -16.80
C PRO A 7 -41.04 43.12 -17.15
N ALA A 8 -40.25 43.98 -16.50
CA ALA A 8 -38.78 43.94 -16.63
C ALA A 8 -38.09 43.96 -15.26
N ALA A 9 -37.17 43.01 -15.11
CA ALA A 9 -36.40 42.68 -13.93
C ALA A 9 -35.43 43.81 -13.52
N ALA A 10 -35.27 43.99 -12.20
CA ALA A 10 -34.17 44.76 -11.62
C ALA A 10 -33.07 43.77 -11.20
N SER A 11 -32.00 43.74 -11.98
CA SER A 11 -30.76 43.01 -11.66
C SER A 11 -29.98 43.72 -10.55
N PRO A 12 -29.19 42.99 -9.75
CA PRO A 12 -28.46 43.54 -8.62
C PRO A 12 -27.19 44.31 -9.03
N THR A 13 -26.86 45.25 -8.16
CA THR A 13 -25.72 46.15 -8.09
C THR A 13 -24.38 45.52 -8.51
N ALA A 14 -23.76 46.09 -9.55
CA ALA A 14 -22.35 45.88 -9.88
C ALA A 14 -21.45 46.76 -8.99
N PRO A 15 -20.31 46.25 -8.48
CA PRO A 15 -19.29 47.08 -7.85
C PRO A 15 -18.51 47.93 -8.88
N PRO A 16 -17.99 49.10 -8.48
CA PRO A 16 -17.35 50.08 -9.36
C PRO A 16 -15.97 49.63 -9.89
N PRO A 17 -15.46 50.30 -10.94
CA PRO A 17 -14.49 49.73 -11.88
C PRO A 17 -13.04 49.69 -11.42
N THR A 18 -12.38 48.71 -12.01
CA THR A 18 -10.95 48.43 -12.12
C THR A 18 -10.12 49.67 -12.47
N GLN A 19 -9.11 49.96 -11.65
CA GLN A 19 -8.00 50.83 -12.05
C GLN A 19 -6.98 50.01 -12.84
N THR A 20 -6.63 50.53 -14.01
CA THR A 20 -5.58 50.05 -14.91
C THR A 20 -4.18 50.23 -14.31
N PRO A 21 -3.19 49.44 -14.77
CA PRO A 21 -1.92 49.25 -14.09
C PRO A 21 -0.97 50.43 -14.34
N ALA A 22 -0.61 51.12 -13.26
CA ALA A 22 0.50 52.07 -13.27
C ALA A 22 1.83 51.29 -13.19
N THR A 23 2.52 51.27 -14.32
CA THR A 23 3.98 51.40 -14.48
C THR A 23 4.87 50.79 -13.39
N ALA A 24 5.54 49.70 -13.78
CA ALA A 24 6.70 49.13 -13.14
C ALA A 24 7.78 50.17 -12.82
N THR A 25 8.13 50.28 -11.54
CA THR A 25 9.39 50.85 -11.08
C THR A 25 10.35 49.69 -10.76
N PRO A 26 11.59 49.70 -11.27
CA PRO A 26 12.57 48.65 -11.00
C PRO A 26 13.01 48.64 -9.53
N PRO A 27 13.52 47.49 -9.03
CA PRO A 27 13.93 47.33 -7.64
C PRO A 27 15.15 48.20 -7.30
N VAL A 28 15.11 48.83 -6.13
CA VAL A 28 16.24 49.58 -5.57
C VAL A 28 17.37 48.62 -5.27
N ALA A 29 18.51 48.82 -5.95
CA ALA A 29 19.75 48.08 -5.74
C ALA A 29 20.39 48.41 -4.37
N PRO A 30 20.97 47.44 -3.65
CA PRO A 30 21.81 47.72 -2.49
C PRO A 30 23.13 48.40 -2.93
N PRO A 31 23.76 49.23 -2.06
CA PRO A 31 24.98 49.95 -2.40
C PRO A 31 26.15 48.99 -2.70
N PRO A 32 27.10 49.39 -3.58
CA PRO A 32 28.21 48.54 -3.97
C PRO A 32 29.16 48.30 -2.79
N LYS A 33 29.47 47.02 -2.55
CA LYS A 33 30.54 46.58 -1.65
C LYS A 33 31.88 47.10 -2.20
N PRO A 34 32.79 47.66 -1.37
CA PRO A 34 34.14 47.96 -1.83
C PRO A 34 34.84 46.67 -2.29
N ALA A 35 35.51 46.77 -3.43
CA ALA A 35 36.27 45.70 -4.05
C ALA A 35 37.28 45.13 -3.05
N ILE A 36 37.09 43.87 -2.66
CA ILE A 36 38.11 43.11 -1.93
C ILE A 36 39.04 42.57 -3.01
N GLU A 37 40.16 43.25 -3.09
CA GLU A 37 41.44 42.86 -3.66
C GLU A 37 41.69 41.36 -3.56
N ALA A 38 42.25 40.80 -4.63
CA ALA A 38 42.49 39.37 -4.81
C ALA A 38 43.10 38.70 -3.57
N LEU A 39 42.49 37.58 -3.17
CA LEU A 39 43.04 36.63 -2.21
C LEU A 39 44.51 36.31 -2.55
N PRO A 40 45.47 36.42 -1.61
CA PRO A 40 46.70 35.65 -1.70
C PRO A 40 46.38 34.15 -1.50
N PRO A 41 47.13 33.23 -2.13
CA PRO A 41 46.93 31.80 -1.93
C PRO A 41 47.17 31.41 -0.46
N SER A 42 46.33 30.49 0.01
CA SER A 42 46.30 29.87 1.32
C SER A 42 47.69 29.61 1.92
N PRO A 43 47.99 30.09 3.15
CA PRO A 43 49.12 29.56 3.90
C PRO A 43 48.83 28.11 4.30
N ALA A 44 49.85 27.26 4.18
CA ALA A 44 49.84 25.88 4.63
C ALA A 44 49.57 25.78 6.15
N PRO A 45 49.02 24.66 6.67
CA PRO A 45 48.70 24.53 8.08
C PRO A 45 49.98 24.59 8.93
N GLU A 46 50.08 25.63 9.76
CA GLU A 46 51.06 25.69 10.84
C GLU A 46 50.70 24.65 11.91
N PRO A 47 51.70 24.03 12.57
CA PRO A 47 51.48 22.94 13.50
C PRO A 47 50.61 23.39 14.68
N VAL A 48 49.63 22.54 15.02
CA VAL A 48 48.78 22.68 16.19
C VAL A 48 49.68 22.78 17.42
N VAL A 49 49.85 24.00 17.93
CA VAL A 49 50.38 24.22 19.27
C VAL A 49 49.30 23.72 20.22
N GLU A 50 49.54 22.57 20.85
CA GLU A 50 48.78 22.10 21.98
C GLU A 50 48.83 23.18 23.06
N VAL A 51 47.76 23.99 23.12
CA VAL A 51 47.53 24.84 24.28
C VAL A 51 47.18 23.88 25.40
N GLU A 52 48.16 23.66 26.28
CA GLU A 52 47.96 23.01 27.57
C GLU A 52 46.70 23.59 28.20
N LYS A 53 45.71 22.72 28.44
CA LYS A 53 44.48 23.08 29.13
C LYS A 53 44.84 23.33 30.59
N GLU A 54 45.32 24.53 30.88
CA GLU A 54 45.23 25.07 32.23
C GLU A 54 43.75 25.05 32.62
N ASP A 55 43.45 24.64 33.86
CA ASP A 55 42.12 24.54 34.48
C ASP A 55 41.39 25.90 34.51
N SER A 56 41.03 26.41 33.34
CA SER A 56 40.28 27.65 33.19
C SER A 56 38.85 27.43 33.67
N TYR A 57 38.36 28.37 34.47
CA TYR A 57 37.01 28.37 35.05
C TYR A 57 35.88 28.19 34.01
N SER A 58 36.15 28.50 32.74
CA SER A 58 35.26 28.27 31.60
C SER A 58 35.06 26.77 31.27
N GLY A 59 36.07 25.93 31.53
CA GLY A 59 36.01 24.47 31.33
C GLY A 59 35.11 23.75 32.32
N LEU A 60 34.90 24.33 33.52
CA LEU A 60 33.99 23.80 34.55
C LEU A 60 32.51 23.84 34.13
N TYR A 61 32.16 24.61 33.09
CA TYR A 61 30.83 24.66 32.48
C TYR A 61 30.80 24.17 31.03
N ALA A 62 31.85 23.46 30.58
CA ALA A 62 31.82 22.81 29.27
C ALA A 62 30.57 21.92 29.15
N LYS A 63 29.91 21.95 27.99
CA LYS A 63 28.64 21.28 27.72
C LYS A 63 28.75 19.78 28.02
N LYS A 64 28.30 19.39 29.21
CA LYS A 64 28.31 18.02 29.75
C LYS A 64 27.43 17.04 28.96
N SER A 65 26.58 17.56 28.07
CA SER A 65 25.63 16.79 27.28
C SER A 65 25.83 17.12 25.81
N GLY A 66 26.10 16.10 24.99
CA GLY A 66 26.10 16.21 23.53
C GLY A 66 24.70 16.35 22.93
N LYS A 67 23.65 16.29 23.75
CA LYS A 67 22.25 16.40 23.31
C LYS A 67 21.84 17.87 23.16
N PRO A 68 20.96 18.20 22.20
CA PRO A 68 20.46 19.56 22.02
C PRO A 68 19.76 20.06 23.28
N LEU A 69 19.92 21.36 23.56
CA LEU A 69 19.47 22.00 24.81
C LEU A 69 17.97 21.81 25.09
N LYS A 70 17.14 21.76 24.04
CA LYS A 70 15.69 21.50 24.12
C LYS A 70 15.37 20.11 24.69
N GLN A 71 16.15 19.10 24.32
CA GLN A 71 15.98 17.72 24.79
C GLN A 71 16.41 17.57 26.25
N VAL A 72 17.46 18.30 26.65
CA VAL A 72 17.92 18.36 28.06
C VAL A 72 16.84 18.97 28.96
N TYR A 73 16.22 20.09 28.54
CA TYR A 73 15.13 20.70 29.32
C TYR A 73 13.88 19.81 29.40
N GLY A 74 13.49 19.13 28.32
CA GLY A 74 12.38 18.18 28.36
C GLY A 74 12.64 16.95 29.24
N HIS A 75 13.88 16.45 29.27
CA HIS A 75 14.26 15.36 30.17
C HIS A 75 14.26 15.78 31.64
N ILE A 76 14.78 16.98 31.94
CA ILE A 76 14.79 17.53 33.30
C ILE A 76 13.37 17.78 33.82
N ASP A 77 12.47 18.29 32.99
CA ASP A 77 11.07 18.54 33.37
C ASP A 77 10.33 17.23 33.68
N ARG A 78 10.52 16.19 32.84
CA ARG A 78 9.97 14.83 33.07
C ARG A 78 10.49 14.20 34.36
N ILE A 79 11.80 14.30 34.63
CA ILE A 79 12.38 13.81 35.89
C ILE A 79 11.84 14.61 37.09
N SER A 80 11.70 15.93 36.97
CA SER A 80 11.22 16.81 38.03
C SER A 80 9.75 16.54 38.40
N GLN A 81 8.93 16.14 37.43
CA GLN A 81 7.52 15.85 37.62
C GLN A 81 7.27 14.39 38.04
N GLY A 82 8.32 13.56 38.11
CA GLY A 82 8.22 12.13 38.45
C GLY A 82 7.59 11.28 37.34
N GLU A 83 7.29 11.89 36.18
CA GLU A 83 6.75 11.23 35.00
C GLU A 83 7.89 10.60 34.21
N ILE A 84 8.42 9.51 34.78
CA ILE A 84 9.37 8.65 34.09
C ILE A 84 8.55 7.92 33.03
N GLY A 85 8.53 8.43 31.81
CA GLY A 85 7.73 7.90 30.70
C GLY A 85 7.92 6.39 30.44
N SER A 86 7.31 5.92 29.36
CA SER A 86 7.41 4.52 28.93
C SER A 86 8.86 4.03 28.90
N LEU A 87 9.07 2.73 29.17
CA LEU A 87 10.37 2.09 29.12
C LEU A 87 11.12 2.41 27.82
N LEU A 88 10.38 2.51 26.71
CA LEU A 88 10.89 2.85 25.38
C LEU A 88 11.45 4.28 25.30
N ASP A 89 10.78 5.26 25.90
CA ASP A 89 11.22 6.67 25.93
C ASP A 89 12.49 6.85 26.78
N ARG A 90 12.61 6.10 27.89
CA ARG A 90 13.87 6.00 28.65
C ARG A 90 14.99 5.32 27.85
N TYR A 91 14.64 4.33 27.04
CA TYR A 91 15.57 3.59 26.22
C TYR A 91 16.16 4.47 25.12
N SER A 92 15.29 5.18 24.39
CA SER A 92 15.69 6.15 23.36
C SER A 92 16.51 7.31 23.94
N ASP A 93 16.23 7.75 25.18
CA ASP A 93 17.03 8.81 25.80
C ASP A 93 18.40 8.30 26.31
N ARG A 94 18.54 7.04 26.75
CA ARG A 94 19.83 6.51 27.24
C ARG A 94 20.74 5.97 26.13
N PHE A 95 20.15 5.32 25.14
CA PHE A 95 20.89 4.56 24.12
C PHE A 95 20.75 5.17 22.71
N GLY A 96 19.80 6.07 22.48
CA GLY A 96 19.58 6.65 21.14
C GLY A 96 19.36 5.58 20.08
N HIS A 97 20.02 5.73 18.92
CA HIS A 97 20.02 4.74 17.83
C HIS A 97 21.25 3.82 17.86
N GLU A 98 22.09 3.89 18.89
CA GLU A 98 23.30 3.06 18.98
C GLU A 98 22.93 1.61 19.24
N LEU A 99 21.93 1.36 20.09
CA LEU A 99 21.46 0.01 20.36
C LEU A 99 20.80 -0.63 19.14
N ASP A 100 19.99 0.11 18.38
CA ASP A 100 19.38 -0.42 17.16
C ASP A 100 20.45 -0.81 16.13
N ARG A 101 21.54 -0.04 16.05
CA ARG A 101 22.70 -0.38 15.20
C ARG A 101 23.42 -1.62 15.70
N ASP A 102 23.69 -1.72 16.99
CA ASP A 102 24.37 -2.88 17.58
C ASP A 102 23.52 -4.15 17.48
N ILE A 103 22.20 -4.04 17.63
CA ILE A 103 21.26 -5.16 17.42
C ILE A 103 21.25 -5.61 15.95
N ILE A 104 21.29 -4.67 15.00
CA ILE A 104 21.34 -5.02 13.57
C ILE A 104 22.67 -5.72 13.24
N VAL A 105 23.79 -5.24 13.78
CA VAL A 105 25.11 -5.88 13.60
C VAL A 105 25.08 -7.28 14.22
N MET A 106 24.65 -7.43 15.48
CA MET A 106 24.59 -8.75 16.11
C MET A 106 23.66 -9.72 15.36
N ARG A 107 22.47 -9.28 14.91
CA ARG A 107 21.57 -10.13 14.12
C ARG A 107 22.11 -10.48 12.73
N LYS A 108 22.97 -9.62 12.18
CA LYS A 108 23.64 -9.87 10.91
C LYS A 108 24.77 -10.88 11.12
N ASP A 109 25.59 -10.68 12.14
CA ASP A 109 26.68 -11.59 12.51
C ASP A 109 26.14 -12.98 12.87
N GLU A 110 25.05 -13.07 13.64
CA GLU A 110 24.37 -14.35 13.95
C GLU A 110 23.87 -15.08 12.69
N ARG A 111 23.39 -14.34 11.68
CA ARG A 111 22.99 -14.93 10.40
C ARG A 111 24.21 -15.37 9.59
N GLU A 112 25.25 -14.56 9.53
CA GLU A 112 26.49 -14.89 8.82
C GLU A 112 27.21 -16.09 9.45
N ASP A 113 27.24 -16.19 10.78
CA ASP A 113 27.78 -17.34 11.52
C ASP A 113 27.00 -18.61 11.21
N LYS A 114 25.66 -18.55 11.24
CA LYS A 114 24.80 -19.69 10.88
C LYS A 114 24.99 -20.13 9.43
N ILE A 115 25.12 -19.18 8.50
CA ILE A 115 25.38 -19.48 7.08
C ILE A 115 26.76 -20.13 6.92
N THR A 116 27.76 -19.62 7.63
CA THR A 116 29.14 -20.15 7.59
C THR A 116 29.20 -21.54 8.21
N GLU A 117 28.51 -21.79 9.32
CA GLU A 117 28.40 -23.11 9.95
C GLU A 117 27.76 -24.13 9.01
N VAL A 118 26.66 -23.78 8.33
CA VAL A 118 26.03 -24.66 7.33
C VAL A 118 26.98 -24.93 6.16
N ARG A 119 27.70 -23.91 5.68
CA ARG A 119 28.63 -24.03 4.55
C ARG A 119 29.87 -24.88 4.88
N ASP A 120 30.40 -24.71 6.08
CA ASP A 120 31.63 -25.38 6.52
C ASP A 120 31.36 -26.73 7.18
N SER A 121 30.09 -27.06 7.45
CA SER A 121 29.69 -28.38 7.93
C SER A 121 30.02 -29.46 6.87
N PRO A 122 30.78 -30.51 7.22
CA PRO A 122 31.10 -31.58 6.28
C PRO A 122 29.83 -32.34 5.87
N THR A 123 29.55 -32.41 4.57
CA THR A 123 28.44 -33.21 4.04
C THR A 123 28.76 -34.70 4.23
N VAL A 124 27.96 -35.41 5.04
CA VAL A 124 28.09 -36.85 5.25
C VAL A 124 27.16 -37.56 4.28
N GLN A 125 27.74 -38.26 3.29
CA GLN A 125 27.00 -39.20 2.44
C GLN A 125 26.88 -40.55 3.14
N LEU A 126 25.65 -41.04 3.33
CA LEU A 126 25.39 -42.36 3.92
C LEU A 126 25.57 -43.43 2.85
N LEU A 127 26.66 -44.19 2.93
CA LEU A 127 27.06 -45.19 1.93
C LEU A 127 26.31 -46.53 2.03
N ASN A 128 25.17 -46.60 2.71
CA ASN A 128 24.40 -47.83 2.94
C ASN A 128 22.90 -47.54 3.08
N GLN A 129 22.37 -46.69 2.20
CA GLN A 129 20.96 -46.71 1.85
C GLN A 129 20.94 -46.98 0.36
N GLU A 130 20.29 -48.06 -0.03
CA GLU A 130 20.15 -48.51 -1.40
C GLU A 130 19.74 -47.34 -2.29
N ASP A 131 20.49 -47.16 -3.37
CA ASP A 131 20.29 -46.17 -4.42
C ASP A 131 18.92 -46.37 -5.10
N GLU A 132 17.86 -45.74 -4.59
CA GLU A 132 16.62 -45.51 -5.34
C GLU A 132 16.08 -44.11 -5.00
N GLU A 133 16.90 -43.10 -5.27
CA GLU A 133 16.47 -41.76 -5.71
C GLU A 133 17.71 -41.14 -6.40
N GLU A 134 18.22 -41.89 -7.39
CA GLU A 134 18.96 -41.32 -8.49
C GLU A 134 18.09 -40.16 -9.00
N GLY A 135 18.55 -38.91 -8.82
CA GLY A 135 17.74 -37.72 -9.05
C GLY A 135 16.90 -37.89 -10.30
N HIS A 136 15.58 -37.69 -10.16
CA HIS A 136 14.54 -38.00 -11.15
C HIS A 136 14.77 -37.39 -12.55
N LEU A 137 15.78 -36.53 -12.67
CA LEU A 137 16.21 -35.78 -13.83
C LEU A 137 17.72 -35.95 -14.00
N ASP A 138 18.13 -36.32 -15.21
CA ASP A 138 19.53 -36.29 -15.59
C ASP A 138 20.10 -34.86 -15.60
N GLY A 139 21.41 -34.72 -15.44
CA GLY A 139 22.05 -33.40 -15.36
C GLY A 139 21.88 -32.54 -16.61
N GLU A 140 21.63 -33.14 -17.78
CA GLU A 140 21.39 -32.39 -19.03
C GLU A 140 19.95 -31.84 -19.07
N THR A 141 18.94 -32.65 -18.73
CA THR A 141 17.54 -32.17 -18.61
C THR A 141 17.37 -31.11 -17.54
N LEU A 142 18.06 -31.22 -16.40
CA LEU A 142 18.04 -30.18 -15.37
C LEU A 142 18.53 -28.82 -15.88
N VAL A 143 19.58 -28.82 -16.72
CA VAL A 143 20.12 -27.59 -17.33
C VAL A 143 19.13 -27.02 -18.35
N GLU A 144 18.49 -27.87 -19.14
CA GLU A 144 17.48 -27.46 -20.11
C GLU A 144 16.24 -26.85 -19.42
N LEU A 145 15.71 -27.50 -18.39
CA LEU A 145 14.59 -27.01 -17.58
C LEU A 145 14.93 -25.67 -16.92
N ASN A 146 16.15 -25.49 -16.40
CA ASN A 146 16.58 -24.19 -15.86
C ASN A 146 16.67 -23.10 -16.94
N SER A 147 17.05 -23.45 -18.17
CA SER A 147 17.04 -22.51 -19.30
C SER A 147 15.62 -22.13 -19.72
N GLN A 148 14.70 -23.10 -19.75
CA GLN A 148 13.27 -22.88 -20.02
C GLN A 148 12.65 -22.00 -18.93
N LEU A 149 12.88 -22.34 -17.67
CA LEU A 149 12.43 -21.55 -16.51
C LEU A 149 12.85 -20.09 -16.61
N LYS A 150 14.11 -19.85 -16.98
CA LYS A 150 14.63 -18.48 -17.14
C LYS A 150 13.91 -17.72 -18.26
N THR A 151 13.62 -18.40 -19.37
CA THR A 151 12.91 -17.80 -20.51
C THR A 151 11.50 -17.39 -20.09
N VAL A 152 10.78 -18.29 -19.43
CA VAL A 152 9.43 -18.03 -18.88
C VAL A 152 9.45 -16.89 -17.86
N GLU A 153 10.44 -16.84 -16.96
CA GLU A 153 10.55 -15.76 -15.98
C GLU A 153 10.86 -14.39 -16.62
N ASP A 154 11.66 -14.35 -17.68
CA ASP A 154 11.95 -13.13 -18.44
C ASP A 154 10.71 -12.63 -19.19
N GLU A 155 9.89 -13.54 -19.74
CA GLU A 155 8.61 -13.21 -20.37
C GLU A 155 7.58 -12.70 -19.36
N LEU A 156 7.44 -13.36 -18.22
CA LEU A 156 6.59 -12.88 -17.11
C LEU A 156 7.02 -11.49 -16.63
N ARG A 157 8.33 -11.23 -16.53
CA ARG A 157 8.84 -9.91 -16.14
C ARG A 157 8.51 -8.83 -17.17
N ARG A 158 8.40 -9.19 -18.45
CA ARG A 158 8.00 -8.28 -19.53
C ARG A 158 6.49 -8.04 -19.56
N LEU A 159 5.68 -9.10 -19.42
CA LEU A 159 4.22 -9.04 -19.59
C LEU A 159 3.49 -8.50 -18.35
N LYS A 160 3.99 -8.78 -17.13
CA LYS A 160 3.40 -8.25 -15.89
C LYS A 160 3.23 -6.73 -15.85
N PRO A 161 4.26 -5.91 -16.17
CA PRO A 161 4.08 -4.46 -16.18
C PRO A 161 3.15 -3.99 -17.31
N GLU A 162 3.09 -4.69 -18.44
CA GLU A 162 2.18 -4.38 -19.55
C GLU A 162 0.72 -4.67 -19.16
N TYR A 163 0.47 -5.78 -18.46
CA TYR A 163 -0.83 -6.11 -17.89
C TYR A 163 -1.27 -5.07 -16.85
N GLN A 164 -0.36 -4.66 -15.95
CA GLN A 164 -0.67 -3.64 -14.96
C GLN A 164 -0.99 -2.30 -15.61
N ALA A 165 -0.22 -1.89 -16.62
CA ALA A 165 -0.49 -0.66 -17.37
C ALA A 165 -1.85 -0.72 -18.09
N ALA A 166 -2.18 -1.86 -18.72
CA ALA A 166 -3.48 -2.06 -19.36
C ALA A 166 -4.64 -2.09 -18.36
N LYS A 167 -4.40 -2.59 -17.14
CA LYS A 167 -5.37 -2.56 -16.02
C LYS A 167 -5.61 -1.13 -15.57
N ASP A 168 -4.55 -0.34 -15.41
CA ASP A 168 -4.61 1.05 -14.99
C ASP A 168 -5.25 1.95 -16.06
N GLU A 169 -5.04 1.65 -17.35
CA GLU A 169 -5.64 2.35 -18.50
C GLU A 169 -7.08 1.87 -18.79
N GLY A 170 -7.50 0.73 -18.22
CA GLY A 170 -8.81 0.14 -18.44
C GLY A 170 -8.99 -0.47 -19.84
N ASP A 171 -7.90 -0.83 -20.53
CA ASP A 171 -7.96 -1.44 -21.86
C ASP A 171 -8.40 -2.90 -21.78
N ARG A 172 -9.73 -3.10 -21.78
CA ARG A 172 -10.36 -4.43 -21.72
C ARG A 172 -10.02 -5.33 -22.91
N ALA A 173 -9.59 -4.79 -24.06
CA ALA A 173 -9.20 -5.61 -25.20
C ALA A 173 -7.83 -6.25 -24.96
N LEU A 174 -6.87 -5.42 -24.53
CA LEU A 174 -5.51 -5.82 -24.23
C LEU A 174 -5.46 -6.77 -23.01
N LEU A 175 -6.27 -6.52 -21.98
CA LEU A 175 -6.40 -7.43 -20.83
C LEU A 175 -6.93 -8.82 -21.20
N ARG A 176 -7.87 -8.90 -22.16
CA ARG A 176 -8.40 -10.19 -22.63
C ARG A 176 -7.34 -11.01 -23.37
N GLU A 177 -6.38 -10.35 -24.01
CA GLU A 177 -5.26 -11.00 -24.67
C GLU A 177 -4.17 -11.43 -23.67
N LEU A 178 -3.82 -10.57 -22.71
CA LEU A 178 -2.74 -10.85 -21.76
C LEU A 178 -3.07 -11.87 -20.69
N ARG A 179 -4.31 -11.92 -20.19
CA ARG A 179 -4.72 -12.87 -19.13
C ARG A 179 -4.36 -14.33 -19.43
N PRO A 180 -4.84 -14.94 -20.52
CA PRO A 180 -4.53 -16.34 -20.81
C PRO A 180 -3.03 -16.58 -21.01
N SER A 181 -2.31 -15.60 -21.58
CA SER A 181 -0.86 -15.71 -21.77
C SER A 181 -0.08 -15.72 -20.45
N LEU A 182 -0.48 -14.86 -19.50
CA LEU A 182 0.15 -14.78 -18.19
C LEU A 182 -0.16 -16.00 -17.33
N GLU A 183 -1.39 -16.47 -17.37
CA GLU A 183 -1.82 -17.68 -16.66
C GLU A 183 -1.06 -18.91 -17.13
N SER A 184 -0.97 -19.10 -18.45
CA SER A 184 -0.19 -20.17 -19.08
C SER A 184 1.30 -20.10 -18.69
N LEU A 185 1.93 -18.93 -18.75
CA LEU A 185 3.34 -18.79 -18.34
C LEU A 185 3.55 -19.00 -16.83
N MET A 186 2.56 -18.66 -16.00
CA MET A 186 2.64 -18.86 -14.55
C MET A 186 2.48 -20.35 -14.19
N SER A 187 1.58 -21.08 -14.87
CA SER A 187 1.42 -22.52 -14.67
C SER A 187 2.66 -23.28 -15.15
N GLU A 188 3.20 -22.95 -16.33
CA GLU A 188 4.45 -23.51 -16.84
C GLU A 188 5.62 -23.27 -15.87
N ARG A 189 5.75 -22.03 -15.37
CA ARG A 189 6.76 -21.71 -14.35
C ARG A 189 6.62 -22.55 -13.09
N LYS A 190 5.39 -22.73 -12.59
CA LYS A 190 5.11 -23.52 -11.39
C LYS A 190 5.51 -24.97 -11.62
N LEU A 191 5.11 -25.54 -12.75
CA LEU A 191 5.36 -26.92 -13.10
C LEU A 191 6.86 -27.20 -13.32
N ILE A 192 7.57 -26.36 -14.07
CA ILE A 192 9.03 -26.50 -14.25
C ILE A 192 9.74 -26.42 -12.89
N LYS A 193 9.28 -25.57 -11.97
CA LYS A 193 9.85 -25.50 -10.61
C LYS A 193 9.56 -26.75 -9.79
N ALA A 194 8.34 -27.27 -9.84
CA ALA A 194 7.96 -28.51 -9.16
C ALA A 194 8.78 -29.69 -9.68
N ILE A 195 8.96 -29.80 -10.99
CA ILE A 195 9.80 -30.82 -11.63
C ILE A 195 11.26 -30.69 -11.18
N ILE A 196 11.84 -29.49 -11.23
CA ILE A 196 13.22 -29.24 -10.75
C ILE A 196 13.37 -29.57 -9.25
N ALA A 197 12.34 -29.34 -8.45
CA ALA A 197 12.32 -29.67 -7.02
C ALA A 197 12.10 -31.18 -6.74
N GLY A 198 11.72 -31.96 -7.75
CA GLY A 198 11.37 -33.38 -7.62
C GLY A 198 9.97 -33.61 -7.04
N GLU A 199 9.11 -32.59 -7.03
CA GLU A 199 7.73 -32.64 -6.52
C GLU A 199 6.72 -33.08 -7.60
N ALA A 200 7.09 -32.98 -8.89
CA ALA A 200 6.26 -33.36 -10.03
C ALA A 200 7.07 -34.17 -11.07
N GLU A 201 6.39 -35.02 -11.83
CA GLU A 201 7.02 -35.83 -12.87
C GLU A 201 7.19 -35.06 -14.19
N LEU A 202 8.22 -35.39 -14.96
CA LEU A 202 8.49 -34.75 -16.26
C LEU A 202 7.34 -34.95 -17.27
N ASP A 203 6.57 -36.04 -17.15
CA ASP A 203 5.44 -36.35 -18.02
C ASP A 203 4.27 -35.35 -17.83
N GLU A 204 4.15 -34.72 -16.66
CA GLU A 204 3.13 -33.68 -16.39
C GLU A 204 3.39 -32.40 -17.19
N LEU A 205 4.66 -32.10 -17.52
CA LEU A 205 5.04 -30.97 -18.38
C LEU A 205 4.41 -31.06 -19.78
N PHE A 206 4.19 -32.29 -20.25
CA PHE A 206 3.62 -32.55 -21.58
C PHE A 206 2.10 -32.82 -21.53
N ALA A 207 1.55 -33.14 -20.36
CA ALA A 207 0.13 -33.43 -20.17
C ALA A 207 -0.74 -32.18 -19.98
N ASN A 208 -0.14 -31.07 -19.52
CA ASN A 208 -0.85 -29.84 -19.18
C ASN A 208 -1.30 -28.97 -20.38
N ASP A 209 -1.19 -29.46 -21.62
CA ASP A 209 -1.76 -28.78 -22.80
C ASP A 209 -3.29 -29.04 -22.94
N ASP A 210 -3.88 -29.97 -22.15
CA ASP A 210 -5.27 -30.44 -22.38
C ASP A 210 -6.16 -30.67 -21.14
N ASN A 211 -5.73 -30.43 -19.88
CA ASN A 211 -6.58 -30.76 -18.72
C ASN A 211 -6.59 -29.72 -17.60
N GLU A 212 -7.67 -28.94 -17.54
CA GLU A 212 -8.09 -28.08 -16.43
C GLU A 212 -8.46 -28.93 -15.19
N GLU A 213 -7.52 -29.23 -14.30
CA GLU A 213 -7.88 -29.57 -12.92
C GLU A 213 -6.75 -29.19 -11.95
N SER A 214 -6.85 -27.96 -11.46
CA SER A 214 -6.05 -27.44 -10.36
C SER A 214 -6.61 -27.98 -9.04
N GLU A 215 -5.90 -28.91 -8.41
CA GLU A 215 -6.10 -29.20 -6.98
C GLU A 215 -5.21 -28.26 -6.14
N GLU A 216 -5.88 -27.50 -5.27
CA GLU A 216 -5.42 -26.71 -4.11
C GLU A 216 -4.50 -27.58 -3.22
N ASP A 217 -3.53 -27.13 -2.42
CA ASP A 217 -3.26 -25.96 -1.61
C ASP A 217 -1.75 -26.02 -1.30
N GLU A 218 -1.00 -24.91 -1.33
CA GLU A 218 0.13 -24.72 -0.42
C GLU A 218 0.66 -23.27 -0.49
N GLU A 219 0.62 -22.60 0.66
CA GLU A 219 0.97 -21.21 0.91
C GLU A 219 2.32 -20.80 0.27
N SER A 220 2.26 -20.01 -0.81
CA SER A 220 3.42 -19.24 -1.25
C SER A 220 3.05 -17.75 -1.28
N TYR A 221 3.63 -17.01 -0.33
CA TYR A 221 3.55 -15.57 -0.20
C TYR A 221 4.11 -14.89 -1.46
N VAL A 222 3.24 -14.66 -2.44
CA VAL A 222 3.50 -13.82 -3.62
C VAL A 222 2.52 -12.65 -3.55
N ALA A 223 3.10 -11.46 -3.34
CA ALA A 223 2.50 -10.14 -3.35
C ALA A 223 1.12 -10.05 -4.04
N GLU A 224 0.10 -9.75 -3.22
CA GLU A 224 -1.21 -9.14 -3.55
C GLU A 224 -1.54 -9.14 -5.05
N VAL A 225 -1.74 -10.34 -5.59
CA VAL A 225 -2.81 -10.51 -6.56
C VAL A 225 -4.05 -10.38 -5.69
N ALA A 226 -4.84 -9.34 -5.93
CA ALA A 226 -6.22 -9.30 -5.48
C ALA A 226 -6.84 -10.62 -5.97
N GLU A 227 -6.82 -11.60 -5.08
CA GLU A 227 -7.63 -12.78 -5.22
C GLU A 227 -9.05 -12.28 -5.45
N GLU A 228 -9.82 -13.08 -6.16
CA GLU A 228 -11.27 -13.06 -6.09
C GLU A 228 -11.67 -13.39 -4.63
N SER A 229 -11.32 -12.52 -3.68
CA SER A 229 -12.12 -12.33 -2.49
C SER A 229 -13.48 -11.99 -3.06
N GLU A 230 -14.39 -12.95 -3.00
CA GLU A 230 -15.83 -12.78 -3.16
C GLU A 230 -16.14 -11.31 -2.88
N ASP A 231 -16.41 -10.52 -3.93
CA ASP A 231 -16.48 -9.07 -3.78
C ASP A 231 -17.59 -8.82 -2.78
N LEU A 232 -17.20 -8.56 -1.53
CA LEU A 232 -18.07 -8.51 -0.36
C LEU A 232 -19.21 -7.49 -0.59
N PHE A 233 -18.98 -6.57 -1.53
CA PHE A 233 -19.93 -5.61 -2.04
C PHE A 233 -21.07 -6.23 -2.87
N VAL A 234 -20.79 -7.24 -3.72
CA VAL A 234 -21.80 -7.97 -4.50
C VAL A 234 -22.75 -8.72 -3.57
N ASP A 235 -22.21 -9.40 -2.56
CA ASP A 235 -23.01 -10.06 -1.52
C ASP A 235 -23.84 -9.05 -0.73
N PHE A 236 -23.24 -7.91 -0.36
CA PHE A 236 -23.95 -6.81 0.27
C PHE A 236 -25.11 -6.29 -0.58
N VAL A 237 -24.93 -6.10 -1.89
CA VAL A 237 -26.00 -5.67 -2.80
C VAL A 237 -27.13 -6.69 -2.84
N ALA A 238 -26.81 -7.99 -2.86
CA ALA A 238 -27.81 -9.06 -2.81
C ALA A 238 -28.58 -9.08 -1.47
N ILE A 239 -27.88 -8.91 -0.35
CA ILE A 239 -28.48 -8.79 0.99
C ILE A 239 -29.42 -7.59 1.06
N VAL A 240 -28.98 -6.44 0.54
CA VAL A 240 -29.76 -5.20 0.52
C VAL A 240 -31.03 -5.34 -0.34
N ASP A 241 -30.93 -5.96 -1.52
CA ASP A 241 -32.09 -6.18 -2.39
C ASP A 241 -33.11 -7.13 -1.75
N SER A 242 -32.64 -8.21 -1.11
CA SER A 242 -33.48 -9.12 -0.31
C SER A 242 -34.19 -8.39 0.84
N LEU A 243 -33.44 -7.57 1.59
CA LEU A 243 -33.94 -6.85 2.75
C LEU A 243 -34.99 -5.81 2.36
N LEU A 244 -34.71 -5.04 1.31
CA LEU A 244 -35.61 -4.01 0.78
C LEU A 244 -36.83 -4.59 0.10
N GLY A 245 -36.69 -5.71 -0.60
CA GLY A 245 -37.80 -6.41 -1.27
C GLY A 245 -38.80 -7.04 -0.30
N SER A 246 -38.33 -7.45 0.88
CA SER A 246 -39.16 -8.19 1.84
C SER A 246 -39.80 -7.32 2.92
N ASN A 247 -39.11 -6.26 3.36
CA ASN A 247 -39.45 -5.56 4.61
C ASN A 247 -39.79 -4.07 4.46
N LEU A 248 -39.72 -3.50 3.24
CA LEU A 248 -40.03 -2.08 3.04
C LEU A 248 -41.53 -1.85 2.74
N PRO A 249 -42.21 -0.95 3.47
CA PRO A 249 -43.60 -0.60 3.17
C PRO A 249 -43.73 0.18 1.84
N GLU A 250 -44.83 -0.03 1.11
CA GLU A 250 -45.07 0.58 -0.21
C GLU A 250 -44.95 2.12 -0.20
N ASP A 251 -45.37 2.77 0.89
CA ASP A 251 -45.27 4.21 1.05
C ASP A 251 -43.82 4.69 0.98
N LYS A 252 -42.87 3.94 1.56
CA LYS A 252 -41.44 4.25 1.57
C LYS A 252 -40.75 3.92 0.26
N ILE A 253 -41.16 2.83 -0.41
CA ILE A 253 -40.72 2.53 -1.79
C ILE A 253 -41.14 3.68 -2.73
N SER A 254 -42.36 4.19 -2.57
CA SER A 254 -42.88 5.28 -3.41
C SER A 254 -42.21 6.64 -3.17
N GLU A 255 -41.66 6.84 -1.97
CA GLU A 255 -40.88 8.01 -1.58
C GLU A 255 -39.45 7.88 -2.14
N PHE A 256 -38.84 6.71 -1.97
CA PHE A 256 -37.50 6.41 -2.45
C PHE A 256 -37.38 6.44 -3.98
N THR A 257 -38.32 5.84 -4.71
CA THR A 257 -38.34 5.84 -6.19
C THR A 257 -38.45 7.24 -6.81
N LYS A 258 -38.85 8.25 -6.04
CA LYS A 258 -38.89 9.67 -6.45
C LYS A 258 -37.68 10.46 -5.98
N SER A 259 -36.83 9.87 -5.14
CA SER A 259 -35.63 10.49 -4.61
C SER A 259 -34.48 10.41 -5.61
N ASP A 260 -33.52 11.33 -5.47
CA ASP A 260 -32.35 11.39 -6.34
C ASP A 260 -31.43 10.16 -6.16
N GLY A 261 -31.45 9.51 -4.98
CA GLY A 261 -30.66 8.31 -4.68
C GLY A 261 -31.11 7.03 -5.40
N PHE A 262 -32.33 7.02 -5.96
CA PHE A 262 -32.83 5.85 -6.70
C PHE A 262 -32.05 5.57 -7.99
N ALA A 263 -31.51 6.62 -8.63
CA ALA A 263 -30.72 6.45 -9.85
C ALA A 263 -29.44 5.65 -9.57
N ILE A 264 -28.75 5.98 -8.46
CA ILE A 264 -27.52 5.31 -8.01
C ILE A 264 -27.83 3.89 -7.57
N TYR A 265 -28.90 3.70 -6.77
CA TYR A 265 -29.35 2.36 -6.37
C TYR A 265 -29.63 1.44 -7.57
N ARG A 266 -30.29 1.96 -8.60
CA ARG A 266 -30.57 1.18 -9.81
C ARG A 266 -29.30 0.89 -10.61
N GLN A 267 -28.40 1.85 -10.74
CA GLN A 267 -27.18 1.71 -11.53
C GLN A 267 -26.25 0.67 -10.90
N VAL A 268 -25.92 0.85 -9.62
CA VAL A 268 -25.01 -0.04 -8.87
C VAL A 268 -25.69 -1.39 -8.57
N GLY A 269 -26.98 -1.39 -8.23
CA GLY A 269 -27.72 -2.63 -7.96
C GLY A 269 -27.93 -3.53 -9.18
N SER A 270 -27.83 -3.00 -10.40
CA SER A 270 -27.93 -3.82 -11.63
C SER A 270 -26.60 -4.44 -12.05
N ASP A 271 -25.48 -3.85 -11.65
CA ASP A 271 -24.13 -4.26 -12.04
C ASP A 271 -23.12 -3.94 -10.93
N PRO A 272 -23.18 -4.66 -9.79
CA PRO A 272 -22.34 -4.35 -8.63
C PRO A 272 -20.85 -4.66 -8.86
N GLU A 273 -20.55 -5.59 -9.77
CA GLU A 273 -19.17 -5.98 -10.13
C GLU A 273 -18.41 -4.87 -10.88
N ASN A 274 -19.11 -4.02 -11.63
CA ASN A 274 -18.50 -2.96 -12.44
C ASN A 274 -18.60 -1.56 -11.80
N ALA A 275 -19.23 -1.42 -10.64
CA ALA A 275 -19.34 -0.14 -9.94
C ALA A 275 -17.98 0.29 -9.35
N ASP A 276 -17.64 1.57 -9.51
CA ASP A 276 -16.41 2.14 -8.94
C ASP A 276 -16.55 2.48 -7.44
N ASP A 277 -15.45 2.75 -6.76
CA ASP A 277 -15.45 2.99 -5.29
C ASP A 277 -16.32 4.21 -4.88
N GLU A 278 -16.42 5.20 -5.76
CA GLU A 278 -17.23 6.40 -5.53
C GLU A 278 -18.72 6.07 -5.63
N GLU A 279 -19.13 5.32 -6.66
CA GLU A 279 -20.49 4.78 -6.81
C GLU A 279 -20.86 3.83 -5.66
N ARG A 280 -19.94 2.98 -5.22
CA ARG A 280 -20.13 2.06 -4.07
C ARG A 280 -20.39 2.82 -2.77
N THR A 281 -19.64 3.89 -2.53
CA THR A 281 -19.80 4.77 -1.35
C THR A 281 -21.14 5.51 -1.37
N GLU A 282 -21.51 6.06 -2.53
CA GLU A 282 -22.80 6.72 -2.70
C GLU A 282 -23.97 5.73 -2.53
N PHE A 283 -23.85 4.53 -3.10
CA PHE A 283 -24.82 3.45 -2.91
C PHE A 283 -24.98 3.08 -1.44
N PHE A 284 -23.88 2.89 -0.70
CA PHE A 284 -23.92 2.60 0.72
C PHE A 284 -24.64 3.70 1.51
N SER A 285 -24.34 4.97 1.24
CA SER A 285 -25.00 6.11 1.89
C SER A 285 -26.51 6.15 1.63
N VAL A 286 -26.94 5.82 0.41
CA VAL A 286 -28.36 5.72 0.03
C VAL A 286 -29.04 4.57 0.78
N VAL A 287 -28.37 3.42 0.87
CA VAL A 287 -28.88 2.22 1.55
C VAL A 287 -28.97 2.42 3.06
N ASP A 288 -27.95 2.99 3.70
CA ASP A 288 -27.94 3.30 5.15
C ASP A 288 -29.07 4.27 5.52
N SER A 289 -29.29 5.31 4.69
CA SER A 289 -30.45 6.20 4.86
C SER A 289 -31.78 5.46 4.75
N LEU A 290 -31.87 4.43 3.91
CA LEU A 290 -33.11 3.68 3.68
C LEU A 290 -33.37 2.69 4.82
N LEU A 291 -32.31 2.03 5.31
CA LEU A 291 -32.29 1.21 6.54
C LEU A 291 -32.70 2.01 7.77
N GLY A 292 -32.21 3.24 7.92
CA GLY A 292 -32.62 4.14 9.00
C GLY A 292 -34.11 4.52 8.97
N GLY A 293 -34.80 4.31 7.85
CA GLY A 293 -36.23 4.52 7.69
C GLY A 293 -37.10 3.27 7.93
N MET A 294 -36.50 2.11 8.21
CA MET A 294 -37.21 0.86 8.45
C MET A 294 -37.84 0.79 9.86
N PRO A 295 -38.90 -0.01 10.06
CA PRO A 295 -39.44 -0.27 11.39
C PRO A 295 -38.43 -1.03 12.26
N ASP A 296 -38.36 -0.67 13.56
CA ASP A 296 -37.41 -1.23 14.54
C ASP A 296 -37.43 -2.77 14.60
N ASP A 297 -38.57 -3.40 14.32
CA ASP A 297 -38.72 -4.85 14.34
C ASP A 297 -37.96 -5.52 13.18
N ALA A 298 -37.97 -4.92 11.98
CA ALA A 298 -37.23 -5.43 10.81
C ALA A 298 -35.73 -5.17 10.94
N VAL A 299 -35.33 -4.04 11.53
CA VAL A 299 -33.92 -3.74 11.80
C VAL A 299 -33.35 -4.71 12.82
N LYS A 300 -34.11 -5.06 13.88
CA LYS A 300 -33.67 -6.08 14.84
C LYS A 300 -33.49 -7.46 14.23
N GLU A 301 -34.45 -7.88 13.40
CA GLU A 301 -34.36 -9.18 12.71
C GLU A 301 -33.14 -9.24 11.79
N PHE A 302 -32.82 -8.14 11.11
CA PHE A 302 -31.62 -8.03 10.29
C PHE A 302 -30.33 -8.05 11.13
N VAL A 303 -30.25 -7.27 12.21
CA VAL A 303 -29.05 -7.21 13.08
C VAL A 303 -28.76 -8.55 13.76
N ASP A 304 -29.80 -9.35 14.03
CA ASP A 304 -29.66 -10.71 14.58
C ASP A 304 -29.30 -11.75 13.50
N SER A 305 -29.33 -11.39 12.21
CA SER A 305 -29.00 -12.28 11.08
C SER A 305 -27.49 -12.33 10.82
N ALA A 306 -27.04 -13.42 10.19
CA ALA A 306 -25.64 -13.56 9.77
C ALA A 306 -25.24 -12.55 8.68
N GLU A 307 -26.20 -12.01 7.94
CA GLU A 307 -26.00 -11.06 6.84
C GLU A 307 -25.57 -9.67 7.35
N PHE A 308 -25.81 -9.38 8.64
CA PHE A 308 -25.37 -8.15 9.28
C PHE A 308 -23.85 -8.04 9.37
N GLU A 309 -23.12 -9.16 9.42
CA GLU A 309 -21.65 -9.14 9.44
C GLU A 309 -21.09 -8.55 8.14
N THR A 310 -21.65 -8.94 7.00
CA THR A 310 -21.31 -8.39 5.67
C THR A 310 -21.64 -6.90 5.59
N TYR A 311 -22.83 -6.49 6.07
CA TYR A 311 -23.22 -5.07 6.13
C TYR A 311 -22.24 -4.24 6.96
N ARG A 312 -21.84 -4.76 8.13
CA ARG A 312 -20.92 -4.07 9.03
C ARG A 312 -19.53 -3.92 8.41
N ALA A 313 -19.02 -4.98 7.79
CA ALA A 313 -17.72 -4.96 7.14
C ALA A 313 -17.68 -3.95 5.98
N ILE A 314 -18.73 -3.90 5.14
CA ILE A 314 -18.89 -2.90 4.08
C ILE A 314 -19.03 -1.50 4.68
N GLY A 315 -19.81 -1.33 5.75
CA GLY A 315 -19.95 -0.05 6.44
C GLY A 315 -18.63 0.47 7.02
N GLU A 316 -17.74 -0.39 7.51
CA GLU A 316 -16.41 0.04 7.97
C GLU A 316 -15.51 0.51 6.80
N MET A 317 -15.76 0.04 5.57
CA MET A 317 -15.00 0.45 4.39
C MET A 317 -15.53 1.72 3.72
N TYR A 318 -16.86 1.94 3.71
CA TYR A 318 -17.51 3.01 2.93
C TYR A 318 -18.26 4.05 3.77
N SER A 319 -18.08 4.07 5.11
CA SER A 319 -18.67 5.09 6.03
C SER A 319 -17.90 6.42 6.08
#